data_AF-A0A9X0CES0-F1
#
_entry.id   AF-A0A9X0CES0-F1
#
_cell.length_a   1.000
_cell.length_b   1.000
_cell.length_c   1.000
_cell.angle_alpha   90.00
_cell.angle_beta   90.00
_cell.angle_gamma   90.00
#
_symmetry.space_group_name_H-M   'P 1'
#
loop_
_entity.id
_entity.type
_entity.pdbx_description
1 polymer ?
#
loop_
_entity_poly.entity_id
_entity_poly.type
_entity_poly.pdbx_seq_one_letter_code
_entity_poly.pdbx_strand_id
1 'polypeptide(L)'
;MKAILVLCFLVGIVQTARLPKGDSSKRAELQSHKKPCTSAEAAKTQCLNGGECFAIEVGGGRICACYCKEGYTGRRCQFRAIDPSILAGGRSRQLQSAVSN
;
A
#
# COMPACT_ATOMS: atom_id res chain seq x y z
N MET A 1 2.94 41.07 -35.73
CA MET A 1 2.76 39.60 -35.64
C MET A 1 3.96 38.84 -35.03
N LYS A 2 4.95 39.51 -34.43
CA LYS A 2 6.14 38.83 -33.82
C LYS A 2 6.27 39.03 -32.31
N ALA A 3 5.37 39.81 -31.68
CA ALA A 3 5.42 40.09 -30.25
C ALA A 3 4.60 39.10 -29.39
N ILE A 4 3.56 38.47 -29.95
CA ILE A 4 2.68 37.55 -29.20
C ILE A 4 3.41 36.23 -28.89
N LEU A 5 4.29 35.78 -29.79
CA LEU A 5 5.02 34.52 -29.59
C LEU A 5 6.10 34.61 -28.50
N VAL A 6 6.64 35.80 -28.22
CA VAL A 6 7.71 35.99 -27.21
C VAL A 6 7.14 35.96 -25.78
N LEU A 7 5.88 36.38 -25.58
CA LEU A 7 5.23 36.34 -24.27
C LEU A 7 4.95 34.91 -23.79
N CYS A 8 4.76 33.96 -24.70
CA CYS A 8 4.57 32.55 -24.37
C CYS A 8 5.84 31.88 -23.83
N PHE A 9 7.04 32.43 -24.08
CA PHE A 9 8.30 31.86 -23.60
C PHE A 9 8.74 32.36 -22.22
N LEU A 10 8.27 33.54 -21.78
CA LEU A 10 8.63 34.09 -20.47
C LEU A 10 7.75 33.54 -19.33
N VAL A 11 6.49 33.23 -19.63
CA VAL A 11 5.63 32.49 -18.70
C VAL A 11 5.79 31.02 -19.05
N GLY A 12 6.81 30.37 -18.48
CA GLY A 12 7.17 28.97 -18.73
C GLY A 12 6.09 27.97 -18.33
N ILE A 13 4.97 27.94 -19.06
CA ILE A 13 3.95 26.89 -18.97
C ILE A 13 4.32 25.78 -19.95
N VAL A 14 5.48 25.16 -19.72
CA VAL A 14 5.65 23.75 -20.09
C VAL A 14 4.74 23.00 -19.13
N GLN A 15 3.46 22.92 -19.48
CA GLN A 15 2.52 22.07 -18.76
C GLN A 15 2.84 20.63 -19.16
N THR A 16 3.95 20.11 -18.61
CA THR A 16 4.15 18.67 -18.53
C THR A 16 2.90 18.14 -17.87
N ALA A 17 2.09 17.37 -18.60
CA ALA A 17 1.01 16.59 -18.04
C ALA A 17 1.63 15.64 -17.01
N ARG A 18 1.80 16.12 -15.78
CA ARG A 18 2.14 15.29 -14.64
C ARG A 18 0.90 14.46 -14.40
N LEU A 19 0.95 13.20 -14.82
CA LEU A 19 0.08 12.16 -14.28
C LEU A 19 0.08 12.32 -12.76
N PRO A 20 -1.08 12.40 -12.10
CA PRO A 20 -1.12 12.61 -10.66
C PRO A 20 -0.39 11.45 -10.00
N LYS A 21 0.76 11.75 -9.38
CA LYS A 21 1.38 10.85 -8.40
C LYS A 21 0.32 10.63 -7.33
N GLY A 22 -0.14 9.39 -7.20
CA GLY A 22 -1.17 9.00 -6.24
C GLY A 22 -0.91 9.66 -4.90
N ASP A 23 -1.82 10.55 -4.53
CA ASP A 23 -1.72 11.34 -3.32
C ASP A 23 -1.81 10.41 -2.10
N SER A 24 -0.76 10.40 -1.29
CA SER A 24 -0.70 9.68 -0.01
C SER A 24 -1.75 10.20 1.00
N SER A 25 -2.46 11.28 0.67
CA SER A 25 -3.57 11.86 1.43
C SER A 25 -4.70 10.87 1.72
N LYS A 26 -5.05 9.94 0.80
CA LYS A 26 -6.11 8.94 1.09
C LYS A 26 -5.73 7.90 2.14
N ARG A 27 -4.43 7.72 2.43
CA ARG A 27 -3.95 6.80 3.48
C ARG A 27 -4.05 7.43 4.87
N ALA A 28 -3.85 8.74 4.97
CA ALA A 28 -3.93 9.47 6.22
C ALA A 28 -5.37 9.51 6.77
N GLU A 29 -6.37 9.64 5.90
CA GLU A 29 -7.77 9.72 6.34
C GLU A 29 -8.33 8.36 6.82
N LEU A 30 -7.95 7.25 6.18
CA LEU A 30 -8.33 5.90 6.64
C LEU A 30 -7.58 5.46 7.91
N GLN A 31 -6.43 6.07 8.20
CA GLN A 31 -5.72 5.86 9.47
C GLN A 31 -6.44 6.52 10.66
N SER A 32 -7.38 7.45 10.44
CA SER A 32 -8.13 8.15 11.49
C SER A 32 -8.91 7.20 12.41
N HIS A 33 -9.47 6.12 11.85
CA HIS A 33 -10.29 5.15 12.59
C HIS A 33 -9.50 4.05 13.29
N LYS A 34 -8.16 4.02 13.14
CA LYS A 34 -7.32 2.97 13.72
C LYS A 34 -6.64 3.49 14.97
N LYS A 35 -6.89 2.80 16.09
CA LYS A 35 -6.32 3.10 17.40
C LYS A 35 -5.32 2.03 17.79
N PRO A 36 -4.31 2.37 18.61
CA PRO A 36 -3.42 1.36 19.18
C PRO A 36 -4.23 0.40 20.06
N CYS A 37 -3.87 -0.88 20.04
CA CYS A 37 -4.40 -1.86 20.99
C CYS A 37 -3.84 -1.62 22.39
N THR A 38 -4.65 -1.88 23.41
CA THR A 38 -4.17 -2.10 24.78
C THR A 38 -3.40 -3.43 24.88
N SER A 39 -2.62 -3.60 25.94
CA SER A 39 -1.89 -4.86 26.18
C SER A 39 -2.82 -6.07 26.28
N ALA A 40 -4.01 -5.91 26.89
CA ALA A 40 -5.00 -6.97 26.98
C ALA A 40 -5.62 -7.32 25.62
N GLU A 41 -5.96 -6.30 24.82
CA GLU A 41 -6.45 -6.49 23.45
C GLU A 41 -5.42 -7.21 22.56
N ALA A 42 -4.15 -6.79 22.65
CA ALA A 42 -3.05 -7.42 21.93
C ALA A 42 -2.83 -8.88 22.38
N ALA A 43 -2.84 -9.14 23.69
CA ALA A 43 -2.69 -10.48 24.25
C ALA A 43 -3.86 -11.42 23.87
N LYS A 44 -5.08 -10.90 23.73
CA LYS A 44 -6.25 -11.67 23.27
C LYS A 44 -6.22 -11.91 21.76
N THR A 45 -5.78 -10.94 20.99
CA THR A 45 -5.79 -11.00 19.52
C THR A 45 -4.64 -11.88 19.00
N GLN A 46 -3.47 -11.84 19.64
CA GLN A 46 -2.31 -12.70 19.36
C GLN A 46 -1.88 -12.67 17.89
N CYS A 47 -1.47 -11.51 17.39
CA CYS A 47 -0.89 -11.41 16.05
C CYS A 47 0.43 -12.21 15.99
N LEU A 48 0.54 -13.11 15.01
CA LEU A 48 1.70 -13.97 14.80
C LEU A 48 2.61 -13.39 13.71
N ASN A 49 3.79 -13.99 13.52
CA ASN A 49 4.72 -13.68 12.42
C ASN A 49 5.07 -12.19 12.30
N GLY A 50 5.25 -11.53 13.44
CA GLY A 50 5.59 -10.10 13.50
C GLY A 50 4.44 -9.16 13.14
N GLY A 51 3.19 -9.65 13.12
CA GLY A 51 2.02 -8.82 12.89
C GLY A 51 1.75 -7.82 14.03
N GLU A 52 1.16 -6.67 13.69
CA GLU A 52 0.89 -5.57 14.62
C GLU A 52 -0.61 -5.45 14.90
N CYS A 53 -0.99 -5.38 16.18
CA CYS A 53 -2.39 -5.23 16.58
C CYS A 53 -2.87 -3.79 16.39
N PHE A 54 -4.08 -3.62 15.85
CA PHE A 54 -4.80 -2.35 15.88
C PHE A 54 -6.27 -2.57 16.25
N ALA A 55 -6.89 -1.54 16.82
CA ALA A 55 -8.30 -1.51 17.16
C ALA A 55 -9.06 -0.50 16.29
N ILE A 56 -10.33 -0.78 16.01
CA ILE A 56 -11.27 0.11 15.35
C ILE A 56 -12.45 0.32 16.30
N GLU A 57 -12.89 1.56 16.47
CA GLU A 57 -14.07 1.90 17.26
C GLU A 57 -15.33 1.84 16.39
N VAL A 58 -16.28 0.99 16.76
CA VAL A 58 -17.55 0.79 16.05
C VAL A 58 -18.67 0.69 17.08
N GLY A 59 -19.66 1.60 17.01
CA GLY A 59 -20.86 1.54 17.87
C GLY A 59 -20.59 1.57 19.38
N GLY A 60 -19.52 2.24 19.83
CA GLY A 60 -19.12 2.31 21.24
C GLY A 60 -18.28 1.11 21.74
N GLY A 61 -18.06 0.10 20.89
CA GLY A 61 -17.14 -1.01 21.14
C GLY A 61 -15.85 -0.89 20.33
N ARG A 62 -14.84 -1.70 20.70
CA ARG A 62 -13.55 -1.79 20.00
C ARG A 62 -13.37 -3.17 19.38
N ILE A 63 -13.11 -3.21 18.08
CA ILE A 63 -12.85 -4.43 17.31
C ILE A 63 -11.36 -4.47 17.00
N CYS A 64 -10.68 -5.55 17.36
CA CYS A 64 -9.25 -5.73 17.16
C CYS A 64 -8.95 -6.57 15.92
N ALA A 65 -7.90 -6.19 15.19
CA ALA A 65 -7.39 -6.90 14.02
C ALA A 65 -5.86 -6.79 13.94
N CYS A 66 -5.25 -7.63 13.11
CA CYS A 66 -3.80 -7.64 12.90
C CYS A 66 -3.43 -7.06 11.54
N TYR A 67 -2.41 -6.21 11.52
CA TYR A 67 -1.64 -5.90 10.34
C TYR A 67 -0.59 -6.97 10.12
N CYS A 68 -0.69 -7.70 9.02
CA CYS A 68 0.27 -8.73 8.69
C CYS A 68 1.49 -8.16 7.97
N LYS A 69 2.66 -8.69 8.32
CA LYS A 69 3.88 -8.46 7.55
C LYS A 69 3.77 -9.13 6.18
N GLU A 70 4.65 -8.71 5.27
CA GLU A 70 4.71 -9.26 3.92
C GLU A 70 4.86 -10.79 3.95
N GLY A 71 4.16 -11.46 3.04
CA GLY A 71 4.17 -12.92 2.96
C GLY A 71 3.30 -13.63 4.01
N TYR A 72 2.54 -12.91 4.85
CA TYR A 72 1.62 -13.50 5.82
C TYR A 72 0.18 -12.97 5.68
N THR A 73 -0.79 -13.80 6.03
CA THR A 73 -2.22 -13.51 5.95
C THR A 73 -3.02 -14.26 7.02
N GLY A 74 -4.33 -13.97 7.09
CA GLY A 74 -5.28 -14.51 8.06
C GLY A 74 -5.53 -13.57 9.25
N ARG A 75 -6.56 -13.88 10.05
CA ARG A 75 -7.01 -13.05 11.19
C ARG A 75 -5.91 -12.71 12.20
N ARG A 76 -4.95 -13.62 12.37
CA ARG A 76 -3.80 -13.48 13.26
C ARG A 76 -2.48 -13.53 12.50
N CYS A 77 -2.47 -13.33 11.19
CA CYS A 77 -1.28 -13.47 10.35
C CYS A 77 -0.66 -14.87 10.44
N GLN A 78 -1.48 -15.90 10.66
CA GLN A 78 -1.03 -17.27 10.92
C GLN A 78 -0.65 -18.06 9.66
N PHE A 79 -1.09 -17.59 8.49
CA PHE A 79 -0.88 -18.31 7.23
C PHE A 79 0.17 -17.60 6.40
N ARG A 80 0.97 -18.36 5.66
CA ARG A 80 1.84 -17.79 4.62
C ARG A 80 0.98 -17.40 3.42
N ALA A 81 1.13 -16.19 2.93
CA ALA A 81 0.50 -15.76 1.70
C ALA A 81 1.11 -16.56 0.52
N ILE A 82 0.25 -17.00 -0.40
CA ILE A 82 0.71 -17.63 -1.64
C ILE A 82 1.31 -16.51 -2.50
N ASP A 83 2.52 -16.73 -3.00
CA ASP A 83 3.15 -15.80 -3.93
C ASP A 83 2.27 -15.69 -5.19
N PRO A 84 1.84 -14.48 -5.57
CA PRO A 84 1.02 -14.28 -6.77
C PRO A 84 1.64 -14.87 -8.05
N SER A 85 2.97 -14.98 -8.15
CA SER A 85 3.66 -15.59 -9.28
C SER A 85 3.38 -17.09 -9.45
N ILE A 86 3.06 -17.79 -8.35
CA ILE A 86 2.68 -19.21 -8.37
C ILE A 86 1.27 -19.36 -8.93
N LEU A 87 0.37 -18.44 -8.58
CA LEU A 87 -1.00 -18.40 -9.10
C LEU A 87 -1.06 -17.91 -10.56
N ALA A 88 -0.13 -17.03 -10.94
CA ALA A 88 0.04 -16.54 -12.31
C ALA A 88 0.63 -17.59 -13.26
N GLY A 89 0.82 -18.84 -12.80
CA GLY A 89 1.24 -19.95 -13.64
C GLY A 89 2.72 -19.90 -13.97
N GLY A 90 3.58 -20.09 -12.94
CA GLY A 90 4.84 -20.83 -13.05
C GLY A 90 5.69 -20.62 -14.32
N ARG A 91 5.86 -19.38 -14.78
CA ARG A 91 6.79 -19.03 -15.87
C ARG A 91 7.73 -17.90 -15.44
N SER A 92 8.47 -18.13 -14.35
CA SER A 92 9.61 -17.27 -13.96
C SER A 92 10.96 -17.99 -14.02
N ARG A 93 11.06 -19.11 -14.74
CA ARG A 93 12.35 -19.61 -15.22
C ARG A 93 12.27 -19.61 -16.74
N GLN A 94 13.23 -18.92 -17.37
CA GLN A 94 13.42 -18.82 -18.83
C GLN A 94 12.75 -17.62 -19.53
N LEU A 95 13.06 -16.39 -19.10
CA LEU A 95 13.08 -15.25 -20.03
C LEU A 95 14.10 -14.16 -19.61
N GLN A 96 15.31 -14.57 -19.24
CA GLN A 96 16.47 -13.67 -19.18
C GLN A 96 17.67 -14.18 -19.99
N SER A 97 17.58 -15.32 -20.67
CA SER A 97 18.66 -15.87 -21.50
C SER A 97 18.45 -15.70 -23.02
N ALA A 98 17.53 -14.84 -23.46
CA ALA A 98 17.25 -14.60 -24.89
C ALA A 98 17.30 -13.12 -25.31
N VAL A 99 17.85 -12.23 -24.47
CA VAL A 99 18.22 -10.85 -24.88
C VAL A 99 19.74 -10.77 -24.92
N SER A 100 20.34 -11.55 -25.81
CA SER A 100 21.71 -11.36 -26.27
C SER A 100 21.89 -12.09 -27.59
N ASN A 101 21.44 -11.47 -28.66
CA ASN A 101 22.00 -11.55 -30.01
C ASN A 101 21.71 -10.22 -30.70
#